data_AF-V4NYZ2-F1
#
_entry.id   AF-V4NYZ2-F1
#
_cell.length_a   1.000
_cell.length_b   1.000
_cell.length_c   1.000
_cell.angle_alpha   90.00
_cell.angle_beta   90.00
_cell.angle_gamma   90.00
#
_symmetry.space_group_name_H-M   'P 1'
#
loop_
_entity.id
_entity.type
_entity.pdbx_description
1 polymer ?
#
loop_
_entity_poly.entity_id
_entity_poly.type
_entity_poly.pdbx_seq_one_letter_code
_entity_poly.pdbx_strand_id
1 'polypeptide(L)'
;MRYNDLDDQVKADFLSYGITTVQLINASDADVLEVFARLNSYSVKVTPAELRHAKFDEPVKWAIWNTTRKWGVLWDEYHVVSIRDSVRLKNTTLIAEMYMAMKDGIGDGGEDKVTSFYTSHKKLSDDDLEPITTQINTTISEAVEWFGTLLAKTTFFDAPNFLMLVTAIAFVKGIMPVSAVSESVKEVRGVGVNLDKAREQLGLLSAAVENEDVTGAYSEFVLATKSSTQRVSSRKVRFANIARALAR
;
A
#
# COMPACT_ATOMS: atom_id res chain seq x y z
N MET A 1 17.60 28.49 24.39
CA MET A 1 19.07 28.34 24.41
C MET A 1 19.60 28.88 23.09
N ARG A 2 20.50 29.84 23.14
CA ARG A 2 21.21 30.42 21.98
C ARG A 2 22.59 29.76 21.89
N TYR A 3 23.25 29.84 20.74
CA TYR A 3 24.59 29.29 20.52
C TYR A 3 25.60 29.72 21.59
N ASN A 4 25.52 30.99 22.02
CA ASN A 4 26.39 31.54 23.04
C ASN A 4 26.21 30.90 24.42
N ASP A 5 25.04 30.31 24.67
CA ASP A 5 24.68 29.64 25.93
C ASP A 5 25.18 28.17 25.97
N LEU A 6 25.80 27.68 24.89
CA LEU A 6 26.32 26.31 24.80
C LEU A 6 27.73 26.21 25.39
N ASP A 7 28.08 25.04 25.90
CA ASP A 7 29.44 24.70 26.33
C ASP A 7 30.42 24.73 25.14
N ASP A 8 31.69 25.02 25.42
CA ASP A 8 32.72 25.20 24.39
C ASP A 8 32.97 23.93 23.59
N GLN A 9 32.81 22.74 24.19
CA GLN A 9 32.87 21.46 23.48
C GLN A 9 31.73 21.32 22.47
N VAL A 10 30.50 21.68 22.86
CA VAL A 10 29.32 21.60 21.97
C VAL A 10 29.40 22.63 20.85
N LYS A 11 29.96 23.82 21.12
CA LYS A 11 30.26 24.83 20.10
C LYS A 11 31.27 24.32 19.07
N ALA A 12 32.35 23.69 19.53
CA ALA A 12 33.36 23.09 18.66
C ALA A 12 32.75 22.00 17.78
N ASP A 13 31.96 21.10 18.36
CA ASP A 13 31.27 20.03 17.64
C ASP A 13 30.31 20.61 16.59
N PHE A 14 29.51 21.62 16.96
CA PHE A 14 28.58 22.30 16.05
C PHE A 14 29.29 22.97 14.86
N LEU A 15 30.40 23.67 15.09
CA LEU A 15 31.19 24.31 14.03
C LEU A 15 31.95 23.30 13.16
N SER A 16 32.30 22.14 13.72
CA SER A 16 33.00 21.07 13.01
C SER A 16 32.06 20.22 12.13
N TYR A 17 30.74 20.39 12.27
CA TYR A 17 29.76 19.63 11.51
C TYR A 17 29.81 19.99 10.01
N GLY A 18 30.35 19.08 9.20
CA GLY A 18 30.45 19.27 7.76
C GLY A 18 29.08 19.18 7.07
N ILE A 19 28.54 20.33 6.65
CA ILE A 19 27.37 20.36 5.77
C ILE A 19 27.86 20.17 4.33
N THR A 20 27.61 19.00 3.75
CA THR A 20 27.89 18.78 2.33
C THR A 20 26.74 19.32 1.50
N THR A 21 27.00 20.35 0.68
CA THR A 21 26.05 20.86 -0.30
C THR A 21 26.46 20.41 -1.69
N VAL A 22 25.49 19.96 -2.50
CA VAL A 22 25.71 19.66 -3.91
C VAL A 22 24.89 20.66 -4.71
N GLN A 23 25.57 21.53 -5.45
CA GLN A 23 24.91 22.48 -6.33
C GLN A 23 24.74 21.85 -7.71
N LEU A 24 23.49 21.79 -8.17
CA LEU A 24 23.12 21.30 -9.48
C LEU A 24 22.83 22.49 -10.40
N ILE A 25 23.72 22.75 -11.36
CA ILE A 25 23.56 23.83 -12.35
C ILE A 25 23.26 23.18 -13.71
N ASN A 26 22.15 23.57 -14.33
CA ASN A 26 21.67 22.97 -15.60
C ASN A 26 21.49 21.45 -15.55
N ALA A 27 21.17 20.91 -14.39
CA ALA A 27 20.94 19.48 -14.20
C ALA A 27 19.60 19.06 -14.82
N SER A 28 19.60 17.92 -15.51
CA SER A 28 18.38 17.24 -15.89
C SER A 28 17.74 16.56 -14.67
N ASP A 29 16.45 16.18 -14.78
CA ASP A 29 15.78 15.40 -13.73
C ASP A 29 16.52 14.09 -13.41
N ALA A 30 17.18 13.50 -14.42
CA ALA A 30 18.00 12.31 -14.24
C ALA A 30 19.23 12.59 -13.37
N ASP A 31 19.91 13.71 -13.61
CA ASP A 31 21.08 14.14 -12.82
C ASP A 31 20.68 14.46 -11.36
N VAL A 32 19.52 15.10 -11.18
CA VAL A 32 18.94 15.35 -9.85
C VAL A 32 18.69 14.04 -9.11
N LEU A 33 18.02 13.08 -9.75
CA LEU A 33 17.71 11.77 -9.16
C LEU A 33 18.98 10.96 -8.86
N GLU A 34 20.00 11.04 -9.72
CA GLU A 34 21.29 10.38 -9.48
C GLU A 34 22.00 10.98 -8.25
N VAL A 35 22.04 12.31 -8.13
CA VAL A 35 22.61 12.97 -6.95
C VAL A 35 21.82 12.65 -5.69
N PHE A 36 20.49 12.60 -5.74
CA PHE A 36 19.66 12.13 -4.61
C PHE A 36 20.01 10.69 -4.22
N ALA A 37 20.17 9.79 -5.19
CA ALA A 37 20.55 8.41 -4.92
C ALA A 37 21.97 8.30 -4.33
N ARG A 38 22.91 9.11 -4.80
CA ARG A 38 24.32 9.12 -4.36
C ARG A 38 24.53 9.78 -3.00
N LEU A 39 23.81 10.85 -2.69
CA LEU A 39 23.82 11.45 -1.34
C LEU A 39 23.35 10.42 -0.30
N ASN A 40 22.39 9.58 -0.67
CA ASN A 40 21.89 8.51 0.18
C ASN A 40 22.64 7.19 0.05
N SER A 41 23.65 7.06 -0.84
CA SER A 41 24.45 5.83 -0.96
C SER A 41 25.48 5.71 0.17
N TYR A 42 25.85 6.84 0.79
CA TYR A 42 26.66 6.87 2.01
C TYR A 42 25.81 6.80 3.29
N SER A 43 24.47 6.76 3.14
CA SER A 43 23.47 6.57 4.21
C SER A 43 22.46 5.46 3.81
N VAL A 44 21.23 5.48 4.32
CA VAL A 44 20.21 4.49 3.96
C VAL A 44 19.72 4.74 2.52
N LYS A 45 19.95 3.77 1.61
CA LYS A 45 19.56 3.84 0.19
C LYS A 45 18.09 4.24 0.00
N VAL A 46 17.83 5.20 -0.90
CA VAL A 46 16.49 5.66 -1.32
C VAL A 46 15.64 4.49 -1.81
N THR A 47 14.39 4.41 -1.35
CA THR A 47 13.43 3.39 -1.79
C THR A 47 12.88 3.71 -3.18
N PRO A 48 12.36 2.71 -3.91
CA PRO A 48 11.66 2.96 -5.16
C PRO A 48 10.44 3.89 -5.02
N ALA A 49 9.74 3.87 -3.88
CA ALA A 49 8.63 4.78 -3.60
C ALA A 49 9.09 6.24 -3.48
N GLU A 50 10.21 6.49 -2.78
CA GLU A 50 10.83 7.80 -2.68
C GLU A 50 11.28 8.32 -4.06
N LEU A 51 11.91 7.46 -4.87
CA LEU A 51 12.29 7.81 -6.25
C LEU A 51 11.08 8.12 -7.12
N ARG A 52 9.98 7.36 -7.01
CA ARG A 52 8.73 7.67 -7.73
C ARG A 52 8.17 9.03 -7.32
N HIS A 53 8.13 9.32 -6.03
CA HIS A 53 7.59 10.59 -5.55
C HIS A 53 8.38 11.79 -6.09
N ALA A 54 9.70 11.66 -6.22
CA ALA A 54 10.55 12.67 -6.83
C ALA A 54 10.45 12.73 -8.37
N LYS A 55 10.31 11.58 -9.05
CA LYS A 55 10.37 11.47 -10.51
C LYS A 55 9.10 11.93 -11.24
N PHE A 56 7.93 11.71 -10.65
CA PHE A 56 6.65 12.01 -11.30
C PHE A 56 6.11 13.34 -10.78
N ASP A 57 5.29 14.01 -11.59
CA ASP A 57 4.55 15.21 -11.18
C ASP A 57 3.12 15.28 -11.76
N GLU A 58 2.71 14.24 -12.46
CA GLU A 58 1.43 14.13 -13.13
C GLU A 58 0.27 13.87 -12.15
N PRO A 59 -1.01 14.12 -12.53
CA PRO A 59 -2.19 13.92 -11.69
C PRO A 59 -2.24 12.57 -10.96
N VAL A 60 -1.83 11.48 -11.62
CA VAL A 60 -1.78 10.14 -11.03
C VAL A 60 -0.95 10.06 -9.74
N LYS A 61 0.19 10.79 -9.68
CA LYS A 61 1.01 10.86 -8.45
C LYS A 61 0.24 11.54 -7.35
N TRP A 62 -0.37 12.69 -7.66
CA TRP A 62 -1.06 13.52 -6.68
C TRP A 62 -2.33 12.85 -6.15
N ALA A 63 -3.08 12.15 -6.99
CA ALA A 63 -4.23 11.34 -6.56
C ALA A 63 -3.82 10.27 -5.54
N ILE A 64 -2.78 9.47 -5.84
CA ILE A 64 -2.26 8.44 -4.93
C ILE A 64 -1.71 9.07 -3.63
N TRP A 65 -0.95 10.15 -3.74
CA TRP A 65 -0.37 10.84 -2.59
C TRP A 65 -1.43 11.43 -1.67
N ASN A 66 -2.40 12.15 -2.24
CA ASN A 66 -3.49 12.76 -1.48
C ASN A 66 -4.37 11.70 -0.82
N THR A 67 -4.63 10.58 -1.51
CA THR A 67 -5.34 9.43 -0.94
C THR A 67 -4.55 8.82 0.24
N THR A 68 -3.24 8.66 0.09
CA THR A 68 -2.36 8.15 1.16
C THR A 68 -2.41 9.03 2.40
N ARG A 69 -2.40 10.36 2.23
CA ARG A 69 -2.50 11.33 3.33
C ARG A 69 -3.89 11.36 3.97
N LYS A 70 -4.94 11.28 3.16
CA LYS A 70 -6.33 11.23 3.63
C LYS A 70 -6.55 10.04 4.57
N TRP A 71 -5.92 8.91 4.28
CA TRP A 71 -6.01 7.69 5.07
C TRP A 71 -4.86 7.53 6.08
N GLY A 72 -4.38 8.64 6.67
CA GLY A 72 -3.33 8.62 7.70
C GLY A 72 -3.60 7.64 8.86
N VAL A 73 -4.88 7.49 9.23
CA VAL A 73 -5.35 6.54 10.25
C VAL A 73 -4.89 5.09 10.01
N LEU A 74 -4.76 4.66 8.75
CA LEU A 74 -4.28 3.31 8.42
C LEU A 74 -2.85 3.06 8.88
N TRP A 75 -2.04 4.11 8.93
CA TRP A 75 -0.62 4.03 9.30
C TRP A 75 -0.42 4.37 10.78
N ASP A 76 -1.13 5.40 11.25
CA ASP A 76 -0.96 5.97 12.60
C ASP A 76 -1.64 5.12 13.68
N GLU A 77 -2.84 4.58 13.40
CA GLU A 77 -3.62 3.79 14.38
C GLU A 77 -3.59 2.30 14.07
N TYR A 78 -3.81 1.94 12.81
CA TYR A 78 -3.94 0.53 12.40
C TYR A 78 -2.61 -0.12 12.02
N HIS A 79 -1.54 0.67 11.84
CA HIS A 79 -0.21 0.20 11.46
C HIS A 79 -0.18 -0.75 10.26
N VAL A 80 -1.09 -0.57 9.30
CA VAL A 80 -1.18 -1.38 8.06
C VAL A 80 0.15 -1.38 7.31
N VAL A 81 0.79 -0.22 7.30
CA VAL A 81 2.22 -0.06 7.02
C VAL A 81 2.84 0.57 8.26
N SER A 82 3.97 0.00 8.72
CA SER A 82 4.66 0.49 9.91
C SER A 82 5.02 1.97 9.79
N ILE A 83 5.06 2.71 10.89
CA ILE A 83 5.43 4.14 10.89
C ILE A 83 6.79 4.35 10.22
N ARG A 84 7.76 3.46 10.50
CA ARG A 84 9.10 3.47 9.90
C ARG A 84 9.06 3.34 8.37
N ASP A 85 8.16 2.52 7.85
CA ASP A 85 8.02 2.31 6.41
C ASP A 85 7.20 3.43 5.75
N SER A 86 6.22 3.97 6.47
CA SER A 86 5.37 5.08 6.03
C SER A 86 6.16 6.38 5.86
N VAL A 87 7.10 6.70 6.76
CA VAL A 87 8.00 7.87 6.57
C VAL A 87 8.90 7.72 5.34
N ARG A 88 9.09 6.49 4.85
CA ARG A 88 9.82 6.16 3.62
C ARG A 88 8.90 5.92 2.42
N LEU A 89 7.67 6.41 2.51
CA LEU A 89 6.66 6.42 1.45
C LEU A 89 6.20 5.03 0.98
N LYS A 90 6.50 3.94 1.70
CA LYS A 90 6.02 2.60 1.30
C LYS A 90 4.50 2.45 1.37
N ASN A 91 3.83 3.26 2.19
CA ASN A 91 2.37 3.36 2.21
C ASN A 91 1.79 3.85 0.86
N THR A 92 2.52 4.68 0.12
CA THR A 92 2.11 5.09 -1.23
C THR A 92 2.10 3.93 -2.22
N THR A 93 2.98 2.93 -2.05
CA THR A 93 2.95 1.69 -2.85
C THR A 93 1.63 0.95 -2.67
N LEU A 94 1.19 0.76 -1.42
CA LEU A 94 -0.07 0.08 -1.13
C LEU A 94 -1.26 0.78 -1.78
N ILE A 95 -1.35 2.11 -1.63
CA ILE A 95 -2.42 2.88 -2.26
C ILE A 95 -2.32 2.80 -3.79
N ALA A 96 -1.13 2.90 -4.37
CA ALA A 96 -0.96 2.74 -5.81
C ALA A 96 -1.43 1.38 -6.33
N GLU A 97 -1.19 0.30 -5.58
CA GLU A 97 -1.71 -1.03 -5.93
C GLU A 97 -3.24 -1.11 -5.87
N MET A 98 -3.90 -0.32 -5.00
CA MET A 98 -5.36 -0.18 -5.03
C MET A 98 -5.84 0.53 -6.29
N TYR A 99 -5.16 1.59 -6.75
CA TYR A 99 -5.47 2.24 -8.03
C TYR A 99 -5.30 1.27 -9.20
N MET A 100 -4.20 0.50 -9.24
CA MET A 100 -3.99 -0.55 -10.23
C MET A 100 -5.14 -1.56 -10.21
N ALA A 101 -5.50 -2.05 -9.03
CA ALA A 101 -6.56 -3.05 -8.88
C ALA A 101 -7.93 -2.52 -9.32
N MET A 102 -8.29 -1.29 -8.96
CA MET A 102 -9.57 -0.68 -9.37
C MET A 102 -9.66 -0.48 -10.88
N LYS A 103 -8.54 -0.11 -11.52
CA LYS A 103 -8.50 0.17 -12.96
C LYS A 103 -8.42 -1.09 -13.81
N ASP A 104 -7.48 -1.98 -13.49
CA ASP A 104 -7.07 -3.10 -14.35
C ASP A 104 -7.43 -4.48 -13.76
N GLY A 105 -7.93 -4.51 -12.53
CA GLY A 105 -8.09 -5.74 -11.75
C GLY A 105 -6.80 -6.15 -11.03
N ILE A 106 -6.86 -7.17 -10.18
CA ILE A 106 -5.70 -7.56 -9.37
C ILE A 106 -4.71 -8.35 -10.22
N GLY A 107 -3.45 -7.92 -10.19
CA GLY A 107 -2.34 -8.60 -10.85
C GLY A 107 -1.12 -8.76 -9.94
N ASP A 108 0.03 -8.95 -10.58
CA ASP A 108 1.32 -8.89 -9.90
C ASP A 108 1.57 -7.49 -9.34
N GLY A 109 2.11 -7.45 -8.13
CA GLY A 109 2.50 -6.23 -7.44
C GLY A 109 3.99 -5.94 -7.56
N GLY A 110 4.45 -5.11 -6.63
CA GLY A 110 5.86 -4.74 -6.51
C GLY A 110 6.22 -3.42 -7.18
N GLU A 111 7.37 -2.91 -6.79
CA GLU A 111 7.78 -1.53 -7.07
C GLU A 111 7.92 -1.23 -8.57
N ASP A 112 8.36 -2.21 -9.38
CA ASP A 112 8.48 -2.07 -10.83
C ASP A 112 7.10 -1.94 -11.51
N LYS A 113 6.11 -2.71 -11.04
CA LYS A 113 4.74 -2.67 -11.56
C LYS A 113 4.04 -1.37 -11.18
N VAL A 114 4.22 -0.92 -9.94
CA VAL A 114 3.73 0.39 -9.50
C VAL A 114 4.38 1.51 -10.33
N THR A 115 5.70 1.46 -10.56
CA THR A 115 6.38 2.47 -11.40
C THR A 115 5.89 2.45 -12.85
N SER A 116 5.61 1.26 -13.38
CA SER A 116 5.04 1.10 -14.73
C SER A 116 3.65 1.72 -14.80
N PHE A 117 2.81 1.53 -13.78
CA PHE A 117 1.48 2.13 -13.69
C PHE A 117 1.52 3.66 -13.72
N TYR A 118 2.42 4.29 -12.95
CA TYR A 118 2.60 5.75 -13.03
C TYR A 118 2.99 6.20 -14.44
N THR A 119 3.91 5.45 -15.06
CA THR A 119 4.43 5.77 -16.41
C THR A 119 3.36 5.67 -17.48
N SER A 120 2.53 4.61 -17.46
CA SER A 120 1.47 4.42 -18.45
C SER A 120 0.29 5.37 -18.28
N HIS A 121 0.15 6.00 -17.11
CA HIS A 121 -1.01 6.83 -16.75
C HIS A 121 -0.68 8.32 -16.58
N LYS A 122 0.48 8.78 -17.07
CA LYS A 122 0.87 10.20 -17.08
C LYS A 122 -0.15 11.15 -17.73
N LYS A 123 -0.96 10.63 -18.66
CA LYS A 123 -1.94 11.41 -19.43
C LYS A 123 -3.33 11.48 -18.79
N LEU A 124 -3.58 10.75 -17.70
CA LEU A 124 -4.86 10.82 -17.00
C LEU A 124 -5.01 12.19 -16.35
N SER A 125 -6.17 12.79 -16.52
CA SER A 125 -6.57 14.02 -15.83
C SER A 125 -7.09 13.71 -14.42
N ASP A 126 -7.28 14.75 -13.60
CA ASP A 126 -7.93 14.61 -12.29
C ASP A 126 -9.35 14.05 -12.43
N ASP A 127 -10.10 14.47 -13.47
CA ASP A 127 -11.46 14.00 -13.74
C ASP A 127 -11.51 12.49 -14.07
N ASP A 128 -10.49 11.97 -14.76
CA ASP A 128 -10.37 10.52 -15.04
C ASP A 128 -10.09 9.71 -13.76
N LEU A 129 -9.39 10.32 -12.80
CA LEU A 129 -8.95 9.67 -11.56
C LEU A 129 -10.01 9.76 -10.46
N GLU A 130 -10.84 10.80 -10.45
CA GLU A 130 -11.82 11.06 -9.39
C GLU A 130 -12.80 9.89 -9.12
N PRO A 131 -13.36 9.20 -10.15
CA PRO A 131 -14.20 8.03 -9.91
C PRO A 131 -13.45 6.89 -9.22
N ILE A 132 -12.20 6.64 -9.61
CA ILE A 132 -11.33 5.61 -9.03
C ILE A 132 -11.01 5.98 -7.58
N THR A 133 -10.59 7.22 -7.34
CA THR A 133 -10.30 7.77 -6.02
C THR A 133 -11.51 7.64 -5.08
N THR A 134 -12.71 7.93 -5.57
CA THR A 134 -13.96 7.79 -4.81
C THR A 134 -14.26 6.35 -4.44
N GLN A 135 -14.06 5.40 -5.36
CA GLN A 135 -14.25 3.97 -5.11
C GLN A 135 -13.24 3.44 -4.08
N ILE A 136 -11.98 3.85 -4.18
CA ILE A 136 -10.93 3.50 -3.20
C ILE A 136 -11.28 4.07 -1.82
N ASN A 137 -11.64 5.34 -1.74
CA ASN A 137 -12.02 5.96 -0.48
C ASN A 137 -13.21 5.26 0.17
N THR A 138 -14.24 4.95 -0.62
CA THR A 138 -15.43 4.23 -0.13
C THR A 138 -15.04 2.86 0.41
N THR A 139 -14.26 2.08 -0.35
CA THR A 139 -13.91 0.71 0.01
C THR A 139 -12.93 0.61 1.18
N ILE A 140 -12.00 1.57 1.32
CA ILE A 140 -11.17 1.69 2.53
C ILE A 140 -12.04 2.04 3.74
N SER A 141 -12.95 3.00 3.60
CA SER A 141 -13.88 3.38 4.69
C SER A 141 -14.68 2.18 5.17
N GLU A 142 -15.22 1.40 4.24
CA GLU A 142 -15.97 0.18 4.54
C GLU A 142 -15.11 -0.88 5.22
N ALA A 143 -13.86 -1.09 4.75
CA ALA A 143 -12.95 -2.04 5.39
C ALA A 143 -12.66 -1.65 6.85
N VAL A 144 -12.40 -0.36 7.11
CA VAL A 144 -12.13 0.17 8.44
C VAL A 144 -13.37 0.12 9.33
N GLU A 145 -14.52 0.56 8.83
CA GLU A 145 -15.78 0.59 9.60
C GLU A 145 -16.27 -0.81 9.95
N TRP A 146 -16.21 -1.75 9.00
CA TRP A 146 -16.78 -3.08 9.20
C TRP A 146 -15.88 -4.01 9.99
N PHE A 147 -14.55 -3.87 9.83
CA PHE A 147 -13.58 -4.85 10.32
C PHE A 147 -12.44 -4.25 11.16
N GLY A 148 -12.31 -2.93 11.26
CA GLY A 148 -11.22 -2.28 12.02
C GLY A 148 -11.17 -2.74 13.47
N THR A 149 -12.30 -2.74 14.19
CA THR A 149 -12.34 -3.19 15.60
C THR A 149 -12.02 -4.67 15.77
N LEU A 150 -12.33 -5.49 14.77
CA LEU A 150 -12.13 -6.94 14.80
C LEU A 150 -10.67 -7.32 14.49
N LEU A 151 -10.07 -6.67 13.49
CA LEU A 151 -8.83 -7.12 12.87
C LEU A 151 -7.62 -6.21 13.11
N ALA A 152 -7.79 -5.01 13.70
CA ALA A 152 -6.72 -4.04 13.90
C ALA A 152 -5.46 -4.58 14.60
N LYS A 153 -5.63 -5.55 15.51
CA LYS A 153 -4.53 -6.13 16.28
C LYS A 153 -3.99 -7.43 15.68
N THR A 154 -4.45 -7.81 14.50
CA THR A 154 -4.10 -9.06 13.83
C THR A 154 -3.24 -8.78 12.61
N THR A 155 -2.46 -9.77 12.20
CA THR A 155 -1.69 -9.73 10.95
C THR A 155 -2.57 -9.59 9.69
N PHE A 156 -3.88 -9.77 9.83
CA PHE A 156 -4.84 -9.53 8.74
C PHE A 156 -4.92 -8.05 8.32
N PHE A 157 -4.53 -7.13 9.20
CA PHE A 157 -4.41 -5.71 8.88
C PHE A 157 -3.01 -5.31 8.39
N ASP A 158 -2.12 -6.26 8.09
CA ASP A 158 -0.89 -5.93 7.37
C ASP A 158 -1.17 -5.48 5.92
N ALA A 159 -0.24 -4.75 5.32
CA ALA A 159 -0.42 -4.19 3.97
C ALA A 159 -0.85 -5.22 2.90
N PRO A 160 -0.25 -6.41 2.81
CA PRO A 160 -0.67 -7.41 1.83
C PRO A 160 -2.10 -7.92 2.01
N ASN A 161 -2.54 -8.21 3.23
CA ASN A 161 -3.90 -8.70 3.48
C ASN A 161 -4.92 -7.58 3.40
N PHE A 162 -4.57 -6.37 3.86
CA PHE A 162 -5.42 -5.19 3.72
C PHE A 162 -5.69 -4.84 2.26
N LEU A 163 -4.69 -4.94 1.37
CA LEU A 163 -4.90 -4.82 -0.08
C LEU A 163 -5.94 -5.82 -0.58
N MET A 164 -5.82 -7.09 -0.18
CA MET A 164 -6.75 -8.14 -0.61
C MET A 164 -8.16 -7.90 -0.05
N LEU A 165 -8.29 -7.41 1.18
CA LEU A 165 -9.57 -7.08 1.81
C LEU A 165 -10.29 -5.95 1.05
N VAL A 166 -9.63 -4.81 0.87
CA VAL A 166 -10.22 -3.65 0.17
C VAL A 166 -10.63 -4.00 -1.25
N THR A 167 -9.77 -4.72 -1.98
CA THR A 167 -10.06 -5.13 -3.36
C THR A 167 -11.14 -6.21 -3.44
N ALA A 168 -11.22 -7.12 -2.46
CA ALA A 168 -12.28 -8.12 -2.40
C ALA A 168 -13.65 -7.48 -2.11
N ILE A 169 -13.72 -6.50 -1.20
CA ILE A 169 -14.93 -5.70 -0.96
C ILE A 169 -15.41 -5.04 -2.26
N ALA A 170 -14.49 -4.37 -2.96
CA ALA A 170 -14.81 -3.72 -4.22
C ALA A 170 -15.31 -4.71 -5.28
N PHE A 171 -14.69 -5.90 -5.35
CA PHE A 171 -15.06 -6.95 -6.30
C PHE A 171 -16.43 -7.57 -6.03
N VAL A 172 -16.74 -7.93 -4.77
CA VAL A 172 -18.07 -8.48 -4.44
C VAL A 172 -19.18 -7.44 -4.59
N LYS A 173 -18.84 -6.14 -4.53
CA LYS A 173 -19.75 -5.04 -4.90
C LYS A 173 -19.86 -4.79 -6.41
N GLY A 174 -19.11 -5.51 -7.23
CA GLY A 174 -19.15 -5.39 -8.69
C GLY A 174 -18.42 -4.16 -9.25
N ILE A 175 -17.60 -3.50 -8.44
CA ILE A 175 -16.85 -2.29 -8.82
C ILE A 175 -15.64 -2.66 -9.68
N MET A 176 -14.86 -3.65 -9.23
CA MET A 176 -13.64 -4.06 -9.92
C MET A 176 -13.90 -5.00 -11.11
N PRO A 177 -13.07 -4.95 -12.16
CA PRO A 177 -13.12 -5.92 -13.25
C PRO A 177 -12.63 -7.31 -12.81
N VAL A 178 -12.97 -8.33 -13.59
CA VAL A 178 -12.42 -9.68 -13.42
C VAL A 178 -10.97 -9.71 -13.95
N SER A 179 -10.10 -10.41 -13.25
CA SER A 179 -8.67 -10.55 -13.53
C SER A 179 -8.22 -12.00 -13.35
N ALA A 180 -6.98 -12.31 -13.71
CA ALA A 180 -6.40 -13.64 -13.49
C ALA A 180 -6.42 -14.08 -12.00
N VAL A 181 -6.36 -13.12 -11.08
CA VAL A 181 -6.43 -13.37 -9.63
C VAL A 181 -7.86 -13.67 -9.17
N SER A 182 -8.87 -13.05 -9.79
CA SER A 182 -10.28 -13.18 -9.38
C SER A 182 -11.09 -14.17 -10.20
N GLU A 183 -10.51 -14.77 -11.25
CA GLU A 183 -11.21 -15.67 -12.18
C GLU A 183 -11.89 -16.86 -11.48
N SER A 184 -11.24 -17.42 -10.46
CA SER A 184 -11.76 -18.57 -9.69
C SER A 184 -12.89 -18.22 -8.72
N VAL A 185 -13.25 -16.94 -8.62
CA VAL A 185 -14.33 -16.42 -7.77
C VAL A 185 -15.22 -15.43 -8.53
N LYS A 186 -15.25 -15.49 -9.87
CA LYS A 186 -16.04 -14.55 -10.68
C LYS A 186 -17.54 -14.60 -10.39
N GLU A 187 -18.02 -15.73 -9.89
CA GLU A 187 -19.41 -15.96 -9.49
C GLU A 187 -19.84 -15.10 -8.31
N VAL A 188 -18.91 -14.66 -7.45
CA VAL A 188 -19.26 -13.79 -6.31
C VAL A 188 -19.19 -12.29 -6.64
N ARG A 189 -18.80 -11.94 -7.87
CA ARG A 189 -18.73 -10.53 -8.30
C ARG A 189 -20.12 -9.92 -8.35
N GLY A 190 -20.32 -8.81 -7.65
CA GLY A 190 -21.60 -8.08 -7.64
C GLY A 190 -22.69 -8.73 -6.79
N VAL A 191 -22.40 -9.82 -6.07
CA VAL A 191 -23.36 -10.49 -5.18
C VAL A 191 -23.63 -9.68 -3.90
N GLY A 192 -22.75 -8.74 -3.57
CA GLY A 192 -22.81 -7.93 -2.36
C GLY A 192 -22.15 -8.60 -1.15
N VAL A 193 -22.15 -7.89 -0.03
CA VAL A 193 -21.49 -8.30 1.22
C VAL A 193 -22.54 -8.76 2.23
N ASN A 194 -22.33 -9.92 2.86
CA ASN A 194 -23.06 -10.33 4.06
C ASN A 194 -22.18 -10.07 5.28
N LEU A 195 -22.45 -8.98 6.01
CA LEU A 195 -21.56 -8.49 7.07
C LEU A 195 -21.44 -9.45 8.26
N ASP A 196 -22.52 -10.11 8.67
CA ASP A 196 -22.48 -11.03 9.81
C ASP A 196 -21.62 -12.25 9.49
N LYS A 197 -21.88 -12.86 8.32
CA LYS A 197 -21.06 -13.96 7.79
C LYS A 197 -19.61 -13.53 7.57
N ALA A 198 -19.39 -12.34 7.03
CA ALA A 198 -18.05 -11.81 6.77
C ALA A 198 -17.24 -11.66 8.06
N ARG A 199 -17.84 -11.11 9.12
CA ARG A 199 -17.17 -10.94 10.43
C ARG A 199 -16.77 -12.28 11.03
N GLU A 200 -17.66 -13.27 10.97
CA GLU A 200 -17.36 -14.61 11.45
C GLU A 200 -16.23 -15.25 10.63
N GLN A 201 -16.37 -15.30 9.30
CA GLN A 201 -15.42 -15.99 8.43
C GLN A 201 -14.05 -15.31 8.38
N LEU A 202 -13.99 -13.97 8.36
CA LEU A 202 -12.72 -13.24 8.45
C LEU A 202 -12.07 -13.40 9.83
N GLY A 203 -12.86 -13.51 10.90
CA GLY A 203 -12.36 -13.85 12.24
C GLY A 203 -11.69 -15.22 12.27
N LEU A 204 -12.30 -16.22 11.64
CA LEU A 204 -11.72 -17.57 11.51
C LEU A 204 -10.44 -17.58 10.67
N LEU A 205 -10.43 -16.88 9.53
CA LEU A 205 -9.23 -16.74 8.70
C LEU A 205 -8.09 -16.05 9.45
N SER A 206 -8.40 -14.97 10.19
CA SER A 206 -7.43 -14.26 11.01
C SER A 206 -6.86 -15.17 12.10
N ALA A 207 -7.71 -15.87 12.85
CA ALA A 207 -7.27 -16.83 13.86
C ALA A 207 -6.39 -17.95 13.28
N ALA A 208 -6.68 -18.44 12.07
CA ALA A 208 -5.85 -19.45 11.42
C ALA A 208 -4.44 -18.92 11.06
N VAL A 209 -4.33 -17.66 10.62
CA VAL A 209 -3.04 -17.02 10.34
C VAL A 209 -2.25 -16.81 11.64
N GLU A 210 -2.88 -16.28 12.69
CA GLU A 210 -2.22 -16.04 13.98
C GLU A 210 -1.71 -17.34 14.63
N ASN A 211 -2.47 -18.42 14.50
CA ASN A 211 -2.08 -19.74 15.03
C ASN A 211 -1.16 -20.53 14.09
N GLU A 212 -0.79 -19.96 12.94
CA GLU A 212 0.03 -20.63 11.93
C GLU A 212 -0.52 -22.00 11.50
N ASP A 213 -1.84 -22.16 11.43
CA ASP A 213 -2.47 -23.45 11.16
C ASP A 213 -2.33 -23.87 9.69
N VAL A 214 -1.28 -24.62 9.41
CA VAL A 214 -0.97 -25.18 8.09
C VAL A 214 -1.61 -26.53 7.82
N THR A 215 -2.46 -27.04 8.73
CA THR A 215 -3.10 -28.36 8.61
C THR A 215 -4.62 -28.30 8.61
N GLY A 216 -5.21 -27.21 9.08
CA GLY A 216 -6.65 -27.01 9.13
C GLY A 216 -7.27 -26.57 7.81
N ALA A 217 -8.56 -26.22 7.89
CA ALA A 217 -9.40 -25.86 6.74
C ALA A 217 -8.90 -24.63 5.96
N TYR A 218 -8.12 -23.76 6.61
CA TYR A 218 -7.57 -22.54 6.00
C TYR A 218 -6.08 -22.62 5.69
N SER A 219 -5.50 -23.83 5.70
CA SER A 219 -4.06 -24.06 5.49
C SER A 219 -3.53 -23.42 4.20
N GLU A 220 -4.25 -23.52 3.08
CA GLU A 220 -3.86 -22.87 1.82
C GLU A 220 -3.76 -21.34 1.95
N PHE A 221 -4.71 -20.73 2.67
CA PHE A 221 -4.70 -19.29 2.94
C PHE A 221 -3.50 -18.90 3.80
N VAL A 222 -3.24 -19.64 4.88
CA VAL A 222 -2.10 -19.40 5.78
C VAL A 222 -0.78 -19.51 5.02
N LEU A 223 -0.60 -20.55 4.20
CA LEU A 223 0.59 -20.73 3.37
C LEU A 223 0.75 -19.60 2.36
N ALA A 224 -0.35 -19.15 1.73
CA ALA A 224 -0.31 -18.05 0.78
C ALA A 224 0.06 -16.71 1.45
N THR A 225 -0.39 -16.47 2.68
CA THR A 225 -0.01 -15.29 3.50
C THR A 225 1.46 -15.31 3.89
N LYS A 226 2.05 -16.47 4.17
CA LYS A 226 3.50 -16.62 4.45
C LYS A 226 4.39 -16.58 3.20
N SER A 227 3.80 -16.75 2.02
CA SER A 227 4.53 -16.76 0.75
C SER A 227 4.79 -15.36 0.18
N SER A 228 5.34 -15.27 -1.03
CA SER A 228 5.56 -14.00 -1.72
C SER A 228 4.25 -13.21 -1.86
N THR A 229 4.17 -11.99 -1.34
CA THR A 229 2.94 -11.20 -1.27
C THR A 229 2.55 -10.48 -2.57
N GLN A 230 3.45 -10.48 -3.55
CA GLN A 230 3.32 -9.72 -4.80
C GLN A 230 2.93 -10.57 -6.01
N ARG A 231 2.96 -11.90 -5.92
CA ARG A 231 2.75 -12.78 -7.08
C ARG A 231 1.29 -13.14 -7.26
N VAL A 232 0.83 -13.25 -8.51
CA VAL A 232 -0.53 -13.69 -8.86
C VAL A 232 -0.88 -15.03 -8.19
N SER A 233 0.06 -15.98 -8.10
CA SER A 233 -0.19 -17.30 -7.51
C SER A 233 -0.65 -17.22 -6.04
N SER A 234 0.03 -16.45 -5.21
CA SER A 234 -0.34 -16.26 -3.80
C SER A 234 -1.52 -15.31 -3.62
N ARG A 235 -1.61 -14.26 -4.45
CA ARG A 235 -2.74 -13.32 -4.45
C ARG A 235 -4.05 -14.03 -4.80
N LYS A 236 -4.04 -14.96 -5.74
CA LYS A 236 -5.22 -15.76 -6.12
C LYS A 236 -5.80 -16.51 -4.92
N VAL A 237 -4.96 -17.18 -4.15
CA VAL A 237 -5.40 -17.93 -2.97
C VAL A 237 -5.96 -17.00 -1.89
N ARG A 238 -5.23 -15.92 -1.56
CA ARG A 238 -5.69 -14.96 -0.55
C ARG A 238 -6.99 -14.26 -0.95
N PHE A 239 -7.03 -13.76 -2.17
CA PHE A 239 -8.20 -13.08 -2.71
C PHE A 239 -9.42 -13.99 -2.74
N ALA A 240 -9.28 -15.23 -3.22
CA ALA A 240 -10.40 -16.16 -3.31
C ALA A 240 -11.02 -16.49 -1.94
N ASN A 241 -10.19 -16.69 -0.91
CA ASN A 241 -10.67 -16.95 0.45
C ASN A 241 -11.42 -15.73 1.01
N ILE A 242 -10.84 -14.54 0.86
CA ILE A 242 -11.45 -13.30 1.37
C ILE A 242 -12.75 -12.96 0.62
N ALA A 243 -12.76 -13.08 -0.72
CA ALA A 243 -13.94 -12.80 -1.52
C ALA A 243 -15.11 -13.74 -1.17
N ARG A 244 -14.85 -15.03 -0.94
CA ARG A 244 -15.87 -16.00 -0.50
C ARG A 244 -16.36 -15.74 0.92
N ALA A 245 -15.47 -15.30 1.82
CA ALA A 245 -15.84 -14.92 3.17
C ALA A 245 -16.81 -13.70 3.17
N LEU A 246 -16.59 -12.74 2.26
CA LEU A 246 -17.41 -11.54 2.14
C LEU A 246 -18.76 -11.78 1.43
N ALA A 247 -18.78 -12.66 0.42
CA ALA A 247 -19.92 -12.83 -0.46
C ALA A 247 -21.20 -13.31 0.25
N ARG A 248 -22.33 -12.74 -0.15
CA ARG A 248 -23.66 -13.05 0.37
C ARG A 248 -24.05 -14.52 0.19
#